data_AF-A0A8B9F7Q1-F1
#
_entry.id   AF-A0A8B9F7Q1-F1
#
_cell.length_a   1.000
_cell.length_b   1.000
_cell.length_c   1.000
_cell.angle_alpha   90.00
_cell.angle_beta   90.00
_cell.angle_gamma   90.00
#
_symmetry.space_group_name_H-M   'P 1'
#
loop_
_entity.id
_entity.type
_entity.pdbx_description
1 polymer ?
#
loop_
_entity_poly.entity_id
_entity_poly.type
_entity_poly.pdbx_seq_one_letter_code
_entity_poly.pdbx_strand_id
1 'polypeptide(L)'
;MGGDSLWVNGSSWTRCGSVVLRALRGSVVLGALRGSVMLWALRGSVVLWARCGSRCGAWDARPPWGAPPRPMGAARRAPWAVARARFFSRGPNKASLDAIEGAAFFVALDEEAHGAAPRREGCMDAYAKSLLHGRCYDRWFDKSFTLVVYPNGKLGANAEHSWADAPVIGHLWEFMLGTDRFQLGYTEDGHCKGEPNTTLPPPQRLQWDIPEECCAAIERSYLLARALAEDVDFHVFHFSDFGKGLIKRCRTSPDAFIQISLQLAHFR
;
A
#
# COMPACT_ATOMS: atom_id res chain seq x y z
N MET A 1 1.34 30.08 27.06
CA MET A 1 0.28 30.90 27.68
C MET A 1 -0.53 31.51 26.55
N GLY A 2 -1.86 31.36 26.59
CA GLY A 2 -2.78 31.80 25.53
C GLY A 2 -3.34 30.63 24.71
N GLY A 3 -4.25 29.86 25.29
CA GLY A 3 -5.01 28.82 24.60
C GLY A 3 -6.42 29.33 24.36
N ASP A 4 -6.80 29.47 23.09
CA ASP A 4 -8.19 29.74 22.72
C ASP A 4 -8.92 28.40 22.56
N SER A 5 -9.90 28.22 23.44
CA SER A 5 -10.74 27.03 23.54
C SER A 5 -12.07 27.28 22.84
N LEU A 6 -12.32 26.58 21.74
CA LEU A 6 -13.63 26.53 21.10
C LEU A 6 -14.35 25.27 21.57
N TRP A 7 -15.34 25.47 22.44
CA TRP A 7 -16.20 24.45 23.02
C TRP A 7 -17.44 24.24 22.14
N VAL A 8 -17.54 23.08 21.47
CA VAL A 8 -18.84 22.52 21.04
C VAL A 8 -18.78 20.99 21.19
N ASN A 9 -19.62 20.46 22.09
CA ASN A 9 -19.92 19.03 22.29
C ASN A 9 -18.75 18.05 22.53
N GLY A 10 -18.19 18.09 23.74
CA GLY A 10 -17.98 16.87 24.54
C GLY A 10 -16.96 15.82 24.10
N SER A 11 -15.97 16.12 23.26
CA SER A 11 -14.87 15.19 22.98
C SER A 11 -13.57 15.95 22.70
N SER A 12 -12.53 15.74 23.52
CA SER A 12 -11.21 16.33 23.30
C SER A 12 -10.50 15.66 22.12
N TRP A 13 -10.18 16.43 21.07
CA TRP A 13 -9.33 15.97 19.97
C TRP A 13 -8.01 16.75 19.97
N THR A 14 -6.91 16.08 20.26
CA THR A 14 -5.55 16.61 20.10
C THR A 14 -5.18 16.59 18.61
N ARG A 15 -4.66 17.73 18.10
CA ARG A 15 -4.12 17.88 16.73
C ARG A 15 -3.21 16.70 16.37
N CYS A 16 -3.54 15.96 15.32
CA CYS A 16 -2.67 14.94 14.73
C CYS A 16 -2.73 15.10 13.21
N GLY A 17 -1.56 15.28 12.57
CA GLY A 17 -1.41 15.68 11.16
C GLY A 17 -2.24 14.81 10.20
N SER A 18 -3.01 15.47 9.35
CA SER A 18 -3.92 14.86 8.39
C SER A 18 -3.23 14.67 7.04
N VAL A 19 -3.15 13.42 6.56
CA VAL A 19 -2.91 13.12 5.14
C VAL A 19 -4.24 13.30 4.41
N VAL A 20 -4.30 14.25 3.48
CA VAL A 20 -5.51 14.57 2.70
C VAL A 20 -5.42 13.83 1.36
N LEU A 21 -6.32 12.88 1.11
CA LEU A 21 -6.44 12.19 -0.18
C LEU A 21 -7.77 12.58 -0.85
N ARG A 22 -7.72 12.82 -2.17
CA ARG A 22 -8.77 13.49 -2.94
C ARG A 22 -9.69 12.56 -3.74
N ALA A 23 -10.97 12.87 -3.67
CA ALA A 23 -12.03 12.34 -4.54
C ALA A 23 -11.95 12.89 -5.98
N LEU A 24 -11.90 12.01 -6.98
CA LEU A 24 -12.26 12.33 -8.37
C LEU A 24 -13.79 12.29 -8.51
N ARG A 25 -14.37 13.19 -9.32
CA ARG A 25 -15.82 13.39 -9.47
C ARG A 25 -16.58 12.06 -9.55
N GLY A 26 -17.30 11.75 -8.47
CA GLY A 26 -18.06 10.51 -8.29
C GLY A 26 -17.64 9.64 -7.10
N SER A 27 -16.55 9.91 -6.37
CA SER A 27 -16.13 9.03 -5.26
C SER A 27 -15.28 9.68 -4.15
N VAL A 28 -15.91 9.81 -2.96
CA VAL A 28 -15.48 9.68 -1.55
C VAL A 28 -14.21 10.39 -1.01
N VAL A 29 -14.40 11.07 0.13
CA VAL A 29 -13.42 11.73 1.02
C VAL A 29 -12.66 10.72 1.88
N LEU A 30 -11.34 10.86 1.98
CA LEU A 30 -10.47 10.03 2.84
C LEU A 30 -10.06 10.78 4.11
N GLY A 31 -10.52 10.28 5.25
CA GLY A 31 -9.91 10.54 6.56
C GLY A 31 -9.33 9.23 7.11
N ALA A 32 -8.02 9.18 7.35
CA ALA A 32 -7.36 8.00 7.90
C ALA A 32 -6.99 8.21 9.38
N LEU A 33 -7.39 7.26 10.24
CA LEU A 33 -6.83 7.09 11.57
C LEU A 33 -5.70 6.04 11.50
N ARG A 34 -4.59 6.31 12.22
CA ARG A 34 -3.38 5.46 12.31
C ARG A 34 -3.69 3.95 12.36
N GLY A 35 -2.95 3.15 11.59
CA GLY A 35 -2.95 1.68 11.66
C GLY A 35 -4.07 0.97 10.88
N SER A 36 -4.30 1.33 9.62
CA SER A 36 -5.49 0.95 8.86
C SER A 36 -5.19 0.44 7.45
N VAL A 37 -5.85 -0.64 7.03
CA VAL A 37 -5.88 -1.09 5.62
C VAL A 37 -7.24 -0.68 5.04
N MET A 38 -7.25 -0.06 3.85
CA MET A 38 -8.48 0.43 3.23
C MET A 38 -8.64 -0.19 1.83
N LEU A 39 -9.81 -0.75 1.58
CA LEU A 39 -10.18 -1.42 0.33
C LEU A 39 -11.25 -0.60 -0.39
N TRP A 40 -11.10 -0.42 -1.71
CA TRP A 40 -11.96 0.44 -2.52
C TRP A 40 -12.66 -0.33 -3.63
N ALA A 41 -13.99 -0.42 -3.60
CA ALA A 41 -14.78 -1.03 -4.67
C ALA A 41 -15.53 0.02 -5.52
N LEU A 42 -15.17 0.14 -6.80
CA LEU A 42 -15.89 0.94 -7.78
C LEU A 42 -16.88 0.08 -8.56
N ARG A 43 -17.97 -0.28 -7.88
CA ARG A 43 -19.31 -0.49 -8.45
C ARG A 43 -20.32 -0.50 -7.29
N GLY A 44 -20.94 0.64 -7.01
CA GLY A 44 -22.01 0.77 -6.00
C GLY A 44 -21.60 1.17 -4.59
N SER A 45 -20.57 2.02 -4.43
CA SER A 45 -20.29 2.79 -3.20
C SER A 45 -20.08 1.96 -1.93
N VAL A 46 -19.09 1.06 -1.92
CA VAL A 46 -18.63 0.40 -0.68
C VAL A 46 -17.13 0.64 -0.49
N VAL A 47 -16.79 1.44 0.51
CA VAL A 47 -15.43 1.54 1.05
C VAL A 47 -15.33 0.54 2.19
N LEU A 48 -14.30 -0.30 2.18
CA LEU A 48 -14.13 -1.37 3.16
C LEU A 48 -12.89 -1.08 4.00
N TRP A 49 -12.98 -1.20 5.32
CA TRP A 49 -11.91 -0.80 6.26
C TRP A 49 -11.52 -1.96 7.16
N ALA A 50 -10.22 -2.24 7.27
CA ALA A 50 -9.68 -3.19 8.23
C ALA A 50 -8.66 -2.48 9.14
N ARG A 51 -8.99 -2.33 10.42
CA ARG A 51 -8.10 -1.74 11.42
C ARG A 51 -7.14 -2.80 11.97
N CYS A 52 -5.84 -2.52 11.94
CA CYS A 52 -4.85 -3.24 12.73
C CYS A 52 -4.76 -2.55 14.09
N GLY A 53 -5.23 -3.21 15.15
CA GLY A 53 -5.23 -2.63 16.48
C GLY A 53 -3.85 -2.73 17.12
N SER A 54 -3.13 -1.62 17.22
CA SER A 54 -1.94 -1.48 18.07
C SER A 54 -2.24 -0.53 19.25
N ARG A 55 -2.32 -1.09 20.47
CA ARG A 55 -2.07 -0.32 21.71
C ARG A 55 -1.59 -1.25 22.84
N CYS A 56 -0.30 -1.13 23.12
CA CYS A 56 0.45 -1.25 24.38
C CYS A 56 0.24 -2.45 25.31
N GLY A 57 1.33 -3.18 25.55
CA GLY A 57 1.62 -3.84 26.83
C GLY A 57 1.93 -5.33 26.74
N ALA A 58 3.23 -5.65 26.82
CA ALA A 58 3.79 -6.96 27.11
C ALA A 58 3.47 -8.12 26.15
N TRP A 59 4.49 -8.96 25.97
CA TRP A 59 4.45 -10.19 25.20
C TRP A 59 3.33 -11.12 25.69
N ASP A 60 2.31 -11.34 24.86
CA ASP A 60 1.47 -12.52 24.95
C ASP A 60 0.98 -12.92 23.56
N ALA A 61 1.36 -14.13 23.15
CA ALA A 61 1.15 -14.70 21.82
C ALA A 61 -0.28 -15.21 21.63
N ARG A 62 -1.28 -14.31 21.64
CA ARG A 62 -2.63 -14.60 21.13
C ARG A 62 -3.11 -13.45 20.24
N PRO A 63 -3.68 -13.72 19.05
CA PRO A 63 -4.22 -12.65 18.22
C PRO A 63 -5.46 -12.04 18.89
N PRO A 64 -5.56 -10.70 19.03
CA PRO A 64 -6.80 -10.08 19.45
C PRO A 64 -7.84 -10.25 18.33
N TRP A 65 -8.99 -10.77 18.73
CA TRP A 65 -10.15 -11.08 17.91
C TRP A 65 -10.48 -9.98 16.89
N GLY A 66 -10.46 -10.35 15.60
CA GLY A 66 -10.96 -9.53 14.49
C GLY A 66 -9.92 -9.01 13.47
N ALA A 67 -8.63 -9.32 13.58
CA ALA A 67 -7.69 -8.98 12.51
C ALA A 67 -8.08 -9.68 11.18
N PRO A 68 -8.01 -8.99 10.03
CA PRO A 68 -8.14 -9.68 8.74
C PRO A 68 -7.08 -10.78 8.62
N PRO A 69 -7.37 -11.89 7.92
CA PRO A 69 -6.41 -12.96 7.70
C PRO A 69 -5.17 -12.37 7.03
N ARG A 70 -3.99 -12.76 7.51
CA ARG A 70 -2.74 -12.39 6.85
C ARG A 70 -2.81 -12.91 5.40
N PRO A 71 -2.51 -12.08 4.41
CA PRO A 71 -2.60 -12.44 3.00
C PRO A 71 -1.69 -13.62 2.69
N MET A 72 -2.33 -14.75 2.45
CA MET A 72 -1.72 -15.99 1.97
C MET A 72 -1.23 -15.89 0.51
N GLY A 73 -1.47 -14.77 -0.18
CA GLY A 73 -1.08 -14.53 -1.56
C GLY A 73 0.44 -14.52 -1.81
N ALA A 74 1.26 -14.47 -0.75
CA ALA A 74 2.72 -14.62 -0.83
C ALA A 74 3.19 -16.09 -0.84
N ALA A 75 2.30 -17.06 -0.59
CA ALA A 75 2.63 -18.47 -0.61
C ALA A 75 2.78 -19.02 -2.04
N ARG A 76 3.38 -20.20 -2.18
CA ARG A 76 3.37 -20.95 -3.45
C ARG A 76 1.93 -21.08 -3.95
N ARG A 77 1.72 -20.86 -5.26
CA ARG A 77 0.39 -20.78 -5.89
C ARG A 77 -0.48 -22.02 -5.64
N ALA A 78 0.10 -23.22 -5.65
CA ALA A 78 -0.64 -24.47 -5.44
C ALA A 78 -1.20 -24.61 -4.00
N PRO A 79 -0.38 -24.49 -2.93
CA PRO A 79 -0.91 -24.41 -1.56
C PRO A 79 -1.95 -23.31 -1.35
N TRP A 80 -1.74 -22.14 -1.97
CA TRP A 80 -2.69 -21.04 -1.90
C TRP A 80 -4.04 -21.40 -2.52
N ALA A 81 -4.05 -21.99 -3.72
CA ALA A 81 -5.29 -22.41 -4.38
C ALA A 81 -6.10 -23.41 -3.54
N VAL A 82 -5.43 -24.38 -2.90
CA VAL A 82 -6.07 -25.36 -2.01
C VAL A 82 -6.64 -24.67 -0.76
N ALA A 83 -5.87 -23.80 -0.11
CA ALA A 83 -6.33 -23.06 1.07
C ALA A 83 -7.52 -22.14 0.73
N ARG A 84 -7.47 -21.49 -0.42
CA ARG A 84 -8.55 -20.65 -0.96
C ARG A 84 -9.84 -21.44 -1.16
N ALA A 85 -9.77 -22.57 -1.85
CA ALA A 85 -10.93 -23.44 -2.06
C ALA A 85 -11.48 -24.02 -0.75
N ARG A 86 -10.62 -24.35 0.22
CA ARG A 86 -11.02 -24.99 1.48
C ARG A 86 -11.64 -24.01 2.48
N PHE A 87 -11.02 -22.86 2.70
CA PHE A 87 -11.39 -21.95 3.80
C PHE A 87 -12.17 -20.71 3.36
N PHE A 88 -12.04 -20.30 2.10
CA PHE A 88 -12.57 -19.02 1.63
C PHE A 88 -13.74 -19.15 0.63
N SER A 89 -14.17 -20.38 0.33
CA SER A 89 -15.24 -20.64 -0.64
C SER A 89 -16.67 -20.59 -0.05
N ARG A 90 -16.81 -20.42 1.27
CA ARG A 90 -18.10 -20.53 1.98
C ARG A 90 -18.30 -19.40 2.99
N GLY A 91 -19.57 -19.11 3.28
CA GLY A 91 -19.98 -18.25 4.39
C GLY A 91 -19.48 -16.80 4.28
N PRO A 92 -19.19 -16.14 5.42
CA PRO A 92 -18.77 -14.73 5.44
C PRO A 92 -17.42 -14.50 4.73
N ASN A 93 -16.56 -15.53 4.68
CA ASN A 93 -15.27 -15.46 4.00
C ASN A 93 -15.42 -15.25 2.50
N LYS A 94 -16.41 -15.91 1.88
CA LYS A 94 -16.67 -15.74 0.45
C LYS A 94 -17.12 -14.31 0.15
N ALA A 95 -18.04 -13.76 0.93
CA ALA A 95 -18.49 -12.39 0.75
C ALA A 95 -17.35 -11.38 0.90
N SER A 96 -16.45 -11.58 1.87
CA SER A 96 -15.26 -10.75 2.05
C SER A 96 -14.25 -10.91 0.91
N LEU A 97 -14.06 -12.13 0.39
CA LEU A 97 -13.18 -12.39 -0.74
C LEU A 97 -13.74 -11.76 -2.03
N ASP A 98 -15.02 -11.96 -2.32
CA ASP A 98 -15.72 -11.37 -3.47
C ASP A 98 -15.62 -9.84 -3.45
N ALA A 99 -15.68 -9.23 -2.26
CA ALA A 99 -15.49 -7.79 -2.11
C ALA A 99 -14.05 -7.33 -2.38
N ILE A 100 -13.04 -8.11 -1.98
CA ILE A 100 -11.63 -7.83 -2.31
C ILE A 100 -11.39 -7.96 -3.82
N GLU A 101 -11.96 -8.98 -4.44
CA GLU A 101 -11.76 -9.24 -5.87
C GLU A 101 -12.52 -8.25 -6.74
N GLY A 102 -13.74 -7.88 -6.34
CA GLY A 102 -14.54 -6.83 -6.98
C GLY A 102 -14.05 -5.41 -6.73
N ALA A 103 -13.09 -5.21 -5.82
CA ALA A 103 -12.47 -3.91 -5.59
C ALA A 103 -11.79 -3.36 -6.86
N ALA A 104 -11.67 -2.04 -7.01
CA ALA A 104 -10.89 -1.48 -8.12
C ALA A 104 -9.38 -1.68 -7.89
N PHE A 105 -8.91 -1.34 -6.69
CA PHE A 105 -7.53 -1.50 -6.27
C PHE A 105 -7.44 -1.61 -4.75
N PHE A 106 -6.26 -1.98 -4.24
CA PHE A 106 -6.01 -2.09 -2.81
C PHE A 106 -5.22 -0.88 -2.31
N VAL A 107 -5.50 -0.39 -1.09
CA VAL A 107 -4.69 0.64 -0.43
C VAL A 107 -4.14 0.11 0.88
N ALA A 108 -2.82 0.03 0.95
CA ALA A 108 -2.08 -0.29 2.18
C ALA A 108 -1.64 1.03 2.84
N LEU A 109 -2.12 1.31 4.06
CA LEU A 109 -1.60 2.41 4.87
C LEU A 109 -0.59 1.84 5.85
N ASP A 110 0.68 2.04 5.56
CA ASP A 110 1.77 1.55 6.38
C ASP A 110 1.96 2.43 7.62
N GLU A 111 2.48 1.83 8.69
CA GLU A 111 2.72 2.50 9.98
C GLU A 111 4.14 3.04 10.09
N GLU A 112 5.08 2.43 9.38
CA GLU A 112 6.49 2.81 9.40
C GLU A 112 6.80 3.79 8.27
N ALA A 113 7.52 4.87 8.58
CA ALA A 113 7.94 5.82 7.57
C ALA A 113 9.13 5.28 6.78
N HIS A 114 8.95 5.09 5.47
CA HIS A 114 10.03 4.78 4.54
C HIS A 114 10.15 5.85 3.45
N GLY A 115 11.31 5.92 2.80
CA GLY A 115 11.57 6.83 1.69
C GLY A 115 12.97 7.43 1.73
N ALA A 116 13.27 8.26 0.72
CA ALA A 116 14.54 8.96 0.61
C ALA A 116 14.79 9.87 1.82
N ALA A 117 15.81 9.53 2.61
CA ALA A 117 16.29 10.31 3.74
C ALA A 117 17.80 10.56 3.55
N PRO A 118 18.25 11.79 3.25
CA PRO A 118 19.64 12.09 2.91
C PRO A 118 20.68 11.69 3.97
N ARG A 119 20.25 11.49 5.22
CA ARG A 119 21.11 11.20 6.37
C ARG A 119 21.12 9.71 6.77
N ARG A 120 20.42 8.84 6.04
CA ARG A 120 20.31 7.42 6.36
C ARG A 120 20.75 6.58 5.17
N GLU A 121 21.92 5.98 5.28
CA GLU A 121 22.39 4.96 4.35
C GLU A 121 21.40 3.79 4.31
N GLY A 122 21.19 3.21 3.13
CA GLY A 122 20.22 2.12 2.91
C GLY A 122 18.74 2.53 3.05
N CYS A 123 18.41 3.82 3.17
CA CYS A 123 17.00 4.24 3.27
C CYS A 123 16.19 3.90 2.02
N MET A 124 16.81 3.97 0.84
CA MET A 124 16.19 3.61 -0.42
C MET A 124 16.06 2.09 -0.59
N ASP A 125 17.04 1.34 -0.11
CA ASP A 125 17.04 -0.12 -0.06
C ASP A 125 15.87 -0.62 0.79
N ALA A 126 15.74 -0.08 2.00
CA ALA A 126 14.63 -0.38 2.90
C ALA A 126 13.28 0.05 2.31
N TYR A 127 13.25 1.18 1.57
CA TYR A 127 12.04 1.64 0.89
C TYR A 127 11.61 0.70 -0.23
N ALA A 128 12.54 0.26 -1.07
CA ALA A 128 12.28 -0.69 -2.15
C ALA A 128 11.83 -2.05 -1.60
N LYS A 129 12.50 -2.57 -0.57
CA LYS A 129 12.08 -3.80 0.13
C LYS A 129 10.67 -3.69 0.70
N SER A 130 10.38 -2.56 1.36
CA SER A 130 9.04 -2.27 1.88
C SER A 130 7.98 -2.29 0.77
N LEU A 131 8.23 -1.66 -0.39
CA LEU A 131 7.31 -1.68 -1.54
C LEU A 131 7.17 -3.06 -2.19
N LEU A 132 8.24 -3.85 -2.20
CA LEU A 132 8.29 -5.17 -2.82
C LEU A 132 7.47 -6.20 -2.03
N HIS A 133 7.76 -6.35 -0.73
CA HIS A 133 7.19 -7.42 0.09
C HIS A 133 6.48 -6.92 1.37
N GLY A 134 6.66 -5.66 1.76
CA GLY A 134 6.08 -5.12 3.00
C GLY A 134 6.48 -5.94 4.22
N ARG A 135 5.55 -6.13 5.16
CA ARG A 135 5.74 -6.99 6.34
C ARG A 135 5.25 -8.42 6.11
N CYS A 136 4.98 -8.79 4.85
CA CYS A 136 4.43 -10.07 4.42
C CYS A 136 3.03 -10.38 4.99
N TYR A 137 2.33 -9.39 5.55
CA TYR A 137 0.95 -9.56 6.05
C TYR A 137 0.01 -8.37 5.79
N ASP A 138 0.50 -7.29 5.19
CA ASP A 138 -0.22 -6.03 4.97
C ASP A 138 -0.61 -5.81 3.50
N ARG A 139 -0.31 -6.76 2.62
CA ARG A 139 -0.47 -6.65 1.17
C ARG A 139 -1.28 -7.79 0.58
N TRP A 140 -2.32 -7.48 -0.20
CA TRP A 140 -3.03 -8.51 -0.97
C TRP A 140 -2.39 -8.69 -2.35
N PHE A 141 -1.39 -9.58 -2.44
CA PHE A 141 -0.58 -9.78 -3.67
C PHE A 141 -1.35 -10.32 -4.88
N ASP A 142 -2.55 -10.86 -4.69
CA ASP A 142 -3.43 -11.29 -5.79
C ASP A 142 -4.19 -10.12 -6.43
N LYS A 143 -4.15 -8.92 -5.85
CA LYS A 143 -4.81 -7.76 -6.44
C LYS A 143 -3.94 -7.21 -7.57
N SER A 144 -4.60 -6.77 -8.65
CA SER A 144 -3.95 -6.14 -9.81
C SER A 144 -2.85 -5.15 -9.41
N PHE A 145 -3.18 -4.19 -8.55
CA PHE A 145 -2.18 -3.38 -7.89
C PHE A 145 -2.64 -2.90 -6.51
N THR A 146 -1.66 -2.62 -5.67
CA THR A 146 -1.80 -2.04 -4.34
C THR A 146 -1.07 -0.70 -4.28
N LEU A 147 -1.78 0.36 -3.94
CA LEU A 147 -1.20 1.65 -3.61
C LEU A 147 -0.75 1.63 -2.14
N VAL A 148 0.51 2.00 -1.90
CA VAL A 148 1.14 1.98 -0.58
C VAL A 148 1.32 3.42 -0.12
N VAL A 149 0.77 3.76 1.04
CA VAL A 149 0.83 5.11 1.62
C VAL A 149 1.54 5.05 2.96
N TYR A 150 2.60 5.83 3.09
CA TYR A 150 3.40 5.94 4.31
C TYR A 150 3.01 7.18 5.12
N PRO A 151 3.23 7.20 6.45
CA PRO A 151 2.80 8.29 7.32
C PRO A 151 3.54 9.61 7.05
N ASN A 152 4.67 9.57 6.36
CA ASN A 152 5.44 10.73 5.92
C ASN A 152 4.94 11.29 4.56
N GLY A 153 3.80 10.80 4.06
CA GLY A 153 3.22 11.20 2.77
C GLY A 153 3.93 10.62 1.55
N LYS A 154 4.89 9.71 1.73
CA LYS A 154 5.49 8.96 0.61
C LYS A 154 4.49 7.92 0.10
N LEU A 155 4.59 7.64 -1.19
CA LEU A 155 3.69 6.76 -1.92
C LEU A 155 4.51 5.82 -2.79
N GLY A 156 4.03 4.59 -2.94
CA GLY A 156 4.51 3.70 -3.99
C GLY A 156 3.43 2.72 -4.42
N ALA A 157 3.75 1.87 -5.39
CA ALA A 157 2.83 0.89 -5.95
C ALA A 157 3.47 -0.49 -5.95
N ASN A 158 2.68 -1.50 -5.63
CA ASN A 158 3.00 -2.91 -5.83
C ASN A 158 2.00 -3.45 -6.86
N ALA A 159 2.48 -4.03 -7.96
CA ALA A 159 1.63 -4.51 -9.03
C ALA A 159 1.86 -6.00 -9.28
N GLU A 160 0.78 -6.74 -9.46
CA GLU A 160 0.82 -8.12 -9.89
C GLU A 160 1.14 -8.16 -11.40
N HIS A 161 2.10 -8.99 -11.81
CA HIS A 161 2.68 -8.92 -13.15
C HIS A 161 1.91 -9.69 -14.23
N SER A 162 0.93 -10.54 -13.89
CA SER A 162 0.24 -11.36 -14.89
C SER A 162 -0.70 -10.57 -15.80
N TRP A 163 -1.17 -9.39 -15.37
CA TRP A 163 -2.14 -8.59 -16.12
C TRP A 163 -1.54 -7.33 -16.78
N ALA A 164 -0.40 -6.83 -16.31
CA ALA A 164 0.23 -5.62 -16.84
C ALA A 164 1.75 -5.57 -16.67
N ASP A 165 2.38 -4.91 -17.65
CA ASP A 165 3.78 -4.53 -17.61
C ASP A 165 3.99 -3.17 -16.92
N ALA A 166 5.23 -2.93 -16.50
CA ALA A 166 5.62 -1.69 -15.81
C ALA A 166 5.20 -0.38 -16.52
N PRO A 167 5.26 -0.25 -17.86
CA PRO A 167 4.82 0.99 -18.53
C PRO A 167 3.34 1.33 -18.31
N VAL A 168 2.47 0.33 -18.13
CA VAL A 168 1.03 0.55 -17.88
C VAL A 168 0.83 1.22 -16.51
N ILE A 169 1.51 0.69 -15.49
CA ILE A 169 1.49 1.27 -14.13
C ILE A 169 2.16 2.64 -14.11
N GLY A 170 3.26 2.82 -14.85
CA GLY A 170 3.92 4.11 -15.00
C GLY A 170 3.01 5.16 -15.61
N HIS A 171 2.29 4.82 -16.67
CA HIS A 171 1.34 5.73 -17.31
C HIS A 171 0.16 6.08 -16.39
N LEU A 172 -0.40 5.10 -15.66
CA LEU A 172 -1.41 5.35 -14.64
C LEU A 172 -0.90 6.36 -13.59
N TRP A 173 0.32 6.17 -13.11
CA TRP A 173 0.94 7.03 -12.10
C TRP A 173 1.11 8.46 -12.60
N GLU A 174 1.66 8.64 -13.80
CA GLU A 174 1.83 9.95 -14.43
C GLU A 174 0.49 10.65 -14.66
N PHE A 175 -0.52 9.92 -15.17
CA PHE A 175 -1.85 10.44 -15.39
C PHE A 175 -2.51 10.90 -14.09
N MET A 176 -2.38 10.12 -13.01
CA MET A 176 -2.90 10.48 -11.69
C MET A 176 -2.24 11.75 -11.15
N LEU A 177 -0.90 11.83 -11.18
CA LEU A 177 -0.17 13.01 -10.71
C LEU A 177 -0.50 14.25 -11.54
N GLY A 178 -0.61 14.11 -12.87
CA GLY A 178 -0.99 15.19 -13.75
C GLY A 178 -2.42 15.68 -13.47
N THR A 179 -3.38 14.76 -13.36
CA THR A 179 -4.77 15.09 -13.05
C THR A 179 -4.90 15.77 -11.70
N ASP A 180 -4.19 15.27 -10.68
CA ASP A 180 -4.20 15.83 -9.34
C ASP A 180 -3.65 17.27 -9.32
N ARG A 181 -2.52 17.50 -10.00
CA ARG A 181 -1.85 18.80 -10.03
C ARG A 181 -2.54 19.83 -10.92
N PHE A 182 -3.07 19.43 -12.07
CA PHE A 182 -3.53 20.36 -13.10
C PHE A 182 -5.05 20.52 -13.17
N GLN A 183 -5.83 19.49 -12.85
CA GLN A 183 -7.29 19.53 -12.97
C GLN A 183 -7.98 19.67 -11.62
N LEU A 184 -7.49 18.92 -10.63
CA LEU A 184 -8.06 18.87 -9.31
C LEU A 184 -7.57 20.07 -8.47
N GLY A 185 -6.28 20.12 -8.11
CA GLY A 185 -5.60 21.20 -7.38
C GLY A 185 -6.08 21.49 -5.94
N TYR A 186 -5.21 21.81 -5.01
CA TYR A 186 -5.55 21.96 -3.58
C TYR A 186 -5.85 23.42 -3.19
N THR A 187 -6.58 23.63 -2.08
CA THR A 187 -6.70 24.94 -1.43
C THR A 187 -5.36 25.33 -0.77
N GLU A 188 -5.20 26.59 -0.38
CA GLU A 188 -3.98 27.06 0.29
C GLU A 188 -3.72 26.32 1.62
N ASP A 189 -4.79 25.92 2.30
CA ASP A 189 -4.75 25.11 3.53
C ASP A 189 -4.43 23.62 3.29
N GLY A 190 -4.20 23.21 2.03
CA GLY A 190 -3.90 21.83 1.67
C GLY A 190 -5.13 20.91 1.58
N HIS A 191 -6.34 21.46 1.57
CA HIS A 191 -7.56 20.68 1.39
C HIS A 191 -7.87 20.44 -0.09
N CYS A 192 -8.59 19.35 -0.37
CA CYS A 192 -9.10 19.08 -1.71
C CYS A 192 -10.11 20.15 -2.12
N LYS A 193 -10.00 20.71 -3.32
CA LYS A 193 -11.05 21.59 -3.85
C LYS A 193 -12.32 20.79 -4.16
N GLY A 194 -13.47 21.28 -3.69
CA GLY A 194 -14.78 20.67 -3.90
C GLY A 194 -15.55 20.50 -2.59
N GLU A 195 -16.84 20.19 -2.71
CA GLU A 195 -17.72 20.01 -1.55
C GLU A 195 -17.70 18.54 -1.06
N PRO A 196 -17.48 18.29 0.25
CA PRO A 196 -17.57 16.94 0.82
C PRO A 196 -18.98 16.36 0.67
N ASN A 197 -19.09 15.15 0.11
CA ASN A 197 -20.36 14.44 0.10
C ASN A 197 -20.55 13.70 1.44
N THR A 198 -21.49 14.18 2.27
CA THR A 198 -21.81 13.61 3.59
C THR A 198 -22.79 12.43 3.53
N THR A 199 -23.35 12.12 2.36
CA THR A 199 -24.38 11.07 2.19
C THR A 199 -23.81 9.65 2.02
N LEU A 200 -22.48 9.52 2.01
CA LEU A 200 -21.82 8.24 1.78
C LEU A 200 -21.92 7.32 2.99
N PRO A 201 -22.16 6.00 2.79
CA PRO A 201 -22.18 5.06 3.88
C PRO A 201 -20.80 4.96 4.55
N PRO A 202 -20.75 4.70 5.87
CA PRO A 202 -19.50 4.50 6.57
C PRO A 202 -18.79 3.25 6.04
N PRO A 203 -17.45 3.20 6.11
CA PRO A 203 -16.71 2.06 5.61
C PRO A 203 -17.01 0.79 6.41
N GLN A 204 -17.23 -0.33 5.72
CA GLN A 204 -17.59 -1.59 6.35
C GLN A 204 -16.36 -2.47 6.60
N ARG A 205 -16.31 -3.12 7.77
CA ARG A 205 -15.24 -4.07 8.09
C ARG A 205 -15.52 -5.43 7.46
N LEU A 206 -14.52 -5.96 6.75
CA LEU A 206 -14.56 -7.33 6.25
C LEU A 206 -14.50 -8.33 7.39
N GLN A 207 -15.42 -9.29 7.38
CA GLN A 207 -15.53 -10.31 8.41
C GLN A 207 -14.94 -11.62 7.90
N TRP A 208 -14.27 -12.33 8.80
CA TRP A 208 -13.61 -13.58 8.49
C TRP A 208 -13.85 -14.60 9.59
N ASP A 209 -14.22 -15.80 9.18
CA ASP A 209 -14.28 -16.99 10.01
C ASP A 209 -13.04 -17.84 9.73
N ILE A 210 -12.11 -17.85 10.69
CA ILE A 210 -10.79 -18.45 10.50
C ILE A 210 -10.66 -19.64 11.47
N PRO A 211 -10.89 -20.88 11.00
CA PRO A 211 -10.69 -22.05 11.85
C PRO A 211 -9.20 -22.26 12.17
N GLU A 212 -8.91 -23.04 13.21
CA GLU A 212 -7.54 -23.30 13.66
C GLU A 212 -6.64 -23.90 12.56
N GLU A 213 -7.20 -24.77 11.71
CA GLU A 213 -6.50 -25.31 10.53
C GLU A 213 -6.07 -24.21 9.54
N CYS A 214 -6.91 -23.19 9.38
CA CYS A 214 -6.62 -22.03 8.53
C CYS A 214 -5.54 -21.16 9.18
N CYS A 215 -5.61 -20.93 10.49
CA CYS A 215 -4.56 -20.24 11.24
C CYS A 215 -3.20 -20.92 11.06
N ALA A 216 -3.13 -22.25 11.14
CA ALA A 216 -1.90 -23.01 10.91
C ALA A 216 -1.39 -22.90 9.46
N ALA A 217 -2.29 -22.85 8.47
CA ALA A 217 -1.91 -22.60 7.08
C ALA A 217 -1.36 -21.18 6.86
N ILE A 218 -1.98 -20.19 7.50
CA ILE A 218 -1.56 -18.79 7.51
C ILE A 218 -0.17 -18.64 8.12
N GLU A 219 0.07 -19.27 9.27
CA GLU A 219 1.37 -19.18 9.94
C GLU A 219 2.50 -19.79 9.10
N ARG A 220 2.28 -20.97 8.52
CA ARG A 220 3.27 -21.60 7.62
C ARG A 220 3.61 -20.72 6.42
N SER A 221 2.61 -20.07 5.84
CA SER A 221 2.83 -19.21 4.68
C SER A 221 3.53 -17.91 5.05
N TYR A 222 3.22 -17.35 6.22
CA TYR A 222 3.90 -16.18 6.75
C TYR A 222 5.39 -16.46 7.00
N LEU A 223 5.73 -17.57 7.67
CA LEU A 223 7.12 -17.95 7.91
C LEU A 223 7.90 -18.14 6.61
N LEU A 224 7.29 -18.77 5.60
CA LEU A 224 7.91 -18.93 4.29
C LEU A 224 8.11 -17.60 3.57
N ALA A 225 7.09 -16.74 3.55
CA ALA A 225 7.17 -15.42 2.93
C ALA A 225 8.22 -14.54 3.61
N ARG A 226 8.33 -14.62 4.94
CA ARG A 226 9.34 -13.91 5.72
C ARG A 226 10.75 -14.40 5.40
N ALA A 227 10.97 -15.72 5.34
CA ALA A 227 12.26 -16.27 4.95
C ALA A 227 12.69 -15.81 3.56
N LEU A 228 11.75 -15.78 2.59
CA LEU A 228 12.02 -15.24 1.25
C LEU A 228 12.33 -13.74 1.27
N ALA A 229 11.60 -12.95 2.07
CA ALA A 229 11.85 -11.52 2.19
C ALA A 229 13.21 -11.22 2.83
N GLU A 230 13.64 -12.04 3.80
CA GLU A 230 14.95 -11.94 4.44
C GLU A 230 16.11 -12.31 3.48
N ASP A 231 15.86 -13.21 2.52
CA ASP A 231 16.84 -13.65 1.51
C ASP A 231 17.02 -12.67 0.33
N VAL A 232 16.15 -11.65 0.23
CA VAL A 232 16.25 -10.64 -0.83
C VAL A 232 17.24 -9.54 -0.42
N ASP A 233 18.34 -9.45 -1.17
CA ASP A 233 19.20 -8.27 -1.15
C ASP A 233 18.75 -7.24 -2.20
N PHE A 234 18.77 -5.97 -1.83
CA PHE A 234 18.27 -4.89 -2.67
C PHE A 234 19.11 -3.65 -2.42
N HIS A 235 19.76 -3.15 -3.48
CA HIS A 235 20.55 -1.93 -3.42
C HIS A 235 20.01 -0.89 -4.42
N VAL A 236 19.63 0.27 -3.90
CA VAL A 236 19.14 1.41 -4.67
C VAL A 236 20.03 2.60 -4.40
N PHE A 237 20.75 3.02 -5.44
CA PHE A 237 21.58 4.21 -5.40
C PHE A 237 21.10 5.25 -6.41
N HIS A 238 21.30 6.52 -6.06
CA HIS A 238 21.01 7.64 -6.93
C HIS A 238 22.27 8.05 -7.68
N PHE A 239 22.29 7.86 -8.99
CA PHE A 239 23.39 8.27 -9.86
C PHE A 239 23.21 9.74 -10.29
N SER A 240 24.03 10.65 -9.75
CA SER A 240 23.93 12.10 -9.99
C SER A 240 24.97 12.69 -10.95
N ASP A 241 26.00 11.94 -11.35
CA ASP A 241 27.13 12.51 -12.08
C ASP A 241 26.74 12.96 -13.49
N PHE A 242 25.86 12.21 -14.15
CA PHE A 242 25.30 12.57 -15.44
C PHE A 242 23.98 11.84 -15.70
N GLY A 243 23.28 12.24 -16.76
CA GLY A 243 22.09 11.55 -17.24
C GLY A 243 22.01 11.51 -18.76
N LYS A 244 20.80 11.25 -19.28
CA LYS A 244 20.55 11.09 -20.73
C LYS A 244 21.08 12.24 -21.60
N GLY A 245 21.19 13.46 -21.04
CA GLY A 245 21.68 14.63 -21.77
C GLY A 245 23.14 14.51 -22.21
N LEU A 246 24.03 14.01 -21.35
CA LEU A 246 25.44 13.82 -21.70
C LEU A 246 25.61 12.67 -22.71
N ILE A 247 24.95 11.53 -22.47
CA ILE A 247 25.04 10.35 -23.33
C ILE A 247 24.58 10.68 -24.76
N LYS A 248 23.49 11.45 -24.89
CA LYS A 248 22.99 11.89 -26.20
C LYS A 248 23.96 12.81 -26.95
N ARG A 249 24.77 13.63 -26.25
CA ARG A 249 25.81 14.44 -26.90
C ARG A 249 26.90 13.58 -27.55
N CYS A 250 27.16 12.40 -26.99
CA CYS A 250 28.06 11.40 -27.56
C CYS A 250 27.42 10.60 -28.73
N ARG A 251 26.20 10.95 -29.17
CA ARG A 251 25.44 10.27 -30.23
C ARG A 251 25.17 8.79 -29.93
N THR A 252 25.01 8.46 -28.66
CA THR A 252 24.73 7.09 -28.20
C THR A 252 23.33 7.01 -27.60
N SER A 253 22.66 5.85 -27.76
CA SER A 253 21.40 5.57 -27.06
C SER A 253 21.65 5.46 -25.55
N PRO A 254 20.92 6.21 -24.70
CA PRO A 254 21.04 6.10 -23.24
C PRO A 254 20.83 4.68 -22.70
N ASP A 255 19.87 3.95 -23.28
CA ASP A 255 19.58 2.58 -22.86
C ASP A 255 20.74 1.63 -23.20
N ALA A 256 21.23 1.68 -24.45
CA ALA A 256 22.37 0.87 -24.87
C ALA A 256 23.64 1.18 -24.05
N PHE A 257 23.86 2.45 -23.70
CA PHE A 257 24.98 2.86 -22.84
C PHE A 257 24.88 2.23 -21.44
N ILE A 258 23.69 2.25 -20.82
CA ILE A 258 23.45 1.62 -19.52
C ILE A 258 23.63 0.11 -19.60
N GLN A 259 23.07 -0.54 -20.63
CA GLN A 259 23.19 -1.99 -20.82
C GLN A 259 24.66 -2.43 -20.95
N ILE A 260 25.46 -1.74 -21.77
CA ILE A 260 26.90 -2.05 -21.91
C ILE A 260 27.66 -1.78 -20.59
N SER A 261 27.30 -0.73 -19.86
CA SER A 261 27.90 -0.43 -18.55
C SER A 261 27.62 -1.55 -17.54
N LEU A 262 26.40 -2.11 -17.55
CA LEU A 262 26.05 -3.28 -16.72
C LEU A 262 26.85 -4.52 -17.14
N GLN A 263 27.02 -4.77 -18.43
CA GLN A 263 27.85 -5.89 -18.91
C GLN A 263 29.33 -5.72 -18.47
N LEU A 264 29.87 -4.50 -18.55
CA LEU A 264 31.22 -4.20 -18.08
C LEU A 264 31.35 -4.38 -16.56
N ALA A 265 30.36 -3.97 -15.79
CA ALA A 265 30.34 -4.15 -14.34
C ALA A 265 30.24 -5.62 -13.94
N HIS A 266 29.52 -6.45 -14.71
CA HIS A 266 29.44 -7.89 -14.48
C HIS A 266 30.73 -8.65 -14.84
N PHE A 267 31.45 -8.18 -15.87
CA PHE A 267 32.72 -8.79 -16.29
C PHE A 267 33.87 -8.54 -15.30
N ARG A 268 33.82 -7.41 -14.59
CA ARG A 268 34.82 -7.02 -13.59
C ARG A 268 34.55 -7.68 -12.24
#